data_AF-A0A368WCD6-F1
#
_entry.id   AF-A0A368WCD6-F1
#
_cell.length_a   1.000
_cell.length_b   1.000
_cell.length_c   1.000
_cell.angle_alpha   90.00
_cell.angle_beta   90.00
_cell.angle_gamma   90.00
#
_symmetry.space_group_name_H-M   'P 1'
#
loop_
_entity.id
_entity.type
_entity.pdbx_description
1 polymer ?
#
loop_
_entity_poly.entity_id
_entity_poly.type
_entity_poly.pdbx_seq_one_letter_code
_entity_poly.pdbx_strand_id
1 'polypeptide(L)' 'MDKRKVIAAYRRGFISIQECAQIIGVDSGQMLRLVNDPQLINDGTALRKKRSVNS' A
#
# COMPACT_ATOMS: atom_id res chain seq x y z
N MET A 1 -7.36 6.73 -5.75
CA MET A 1 -7.09 5.27 -5.81
C MET A 1 -6.63 4.80 -4.43
N ASP A 2 -6.88 3.55 -4.03
CA ASP A 2 -6.40 3.04 -2.73
C ASP A 2 -4.87 3.02 -2.66
N LYS A 3 -4.26 3.62 -1.63
CA LYS A 3 -2.79 3.62 -1.47
C LYS A 3 -2.20 2.22 -1.51
N ARG A 4 -2.90 1.22 -0.98
CA ARG A 4 -2.46 -0.18 -0.95
C ARG A 4 -2.35 -0.76 -2.37
N LYS A 5 -3.31 -0.46 -3.24
CA LYS A 5 -3.29 -0.91 -4.64
C LYS A 5 -2.16 -0.24 -5.42
N VAL A 6 -1.91 1.03 -5.15
CA VAL A 6 -0.79 1.80 -5.74
C VAL A 6 0.56 1.21 -5.31
N ILE A 7 0.77 0.97 -4.02
CA ILE A 7 2.00 0.34 -3.48
C ILE A 7 2.21 -1.06 -4.08
N ALA A 8 1.14 -1.86 -4.20
CA ALA A 8 1.22 -3.17 -4.82
C ALA A 8 1.64 -3.08 -6.31
N ALA A 9 1.12 -2.09 -7.05
CA ALA A 9 1.48 -1.87 -8.44
C ALA A 9 2.96 -1.45 -8.60
N TYR A 10 3.45 -0.56 -7.74
CA TYR A 10 4.87 -0.19 -7.66
C TYR A 10 5.77 -1.40 -7.44
N ARG A 11 5.45 -2.23 -6.43
CA ARG A 11 6.25 -3.42 -6.10
C ARG A 11 6.24 -4.49 -7.19
N ARG A 12 5.18 -4.54 -7.99
CA ARG A 12 5.08 -5.41 -9.16
C ARG A 12 5.75 -4.81 -10.41
N GLY A 13 6.28 -3.59 -10.32
CA GLY A 13 6.98 -2.91 -11.41
C GLY A 13 6.06 -2.27 -12.46
N PHE A 14 4.76 -2.13 -12.19
CA PHE A 14 3.82 -1.53 -13.15
C PHE A 14 3.94 -0.01 -13.26
N ILE A 15 4.32 0.65 -12.17
CA ILE A 15 4.43 2.11 -12.06
C ILE A 15 5.67 2.50 -11.26
N SER A 16 6.16 3.72 -11.47
CA SER A 16 7.32 4.26 -10.74
C SER A 16 6.92 4.84 -9.37
N ILE A 17 7.91 5.15 -8.53
CA ILE A 17 7.67 5.82 -7.24
C ILE A 17 7.09 7.23 -7.42
N GLN A 18 7.42 7.92 -8.52
CA GLN A 18 6.93 9.25 -8.85
C GLN A 18 5.45 9.19 -9.23
N GLU A 19 5.09 8.24 -10.08
CA GLU A 19 3.69 7.96 -10.44
C GLU A 19 2.85 7.66 -9.20
N CYS A 20 3.39 6.88 -8.25
CA CYS A 20 2.72 6.61 -6.99
C CYS A 20 2.49 7.87 -6.16
N ALA A 21 3.50 8.73 -6.09
CA ALA A 21 3.45 9.99 -5.36
C ALA A 21 2.34 10.90 -5.93
N GLN A 22 2.23 10.96 -7.27
CA GLN A 22 1.17 11.71 -7.96
C GLN A 22 -0.23 11.12 -7.72
N ILE A 23 -0.38 9.79 -7.82
CA ILE A 23 -1.68 9.12 -7.62
C ILE A 23 -2.20 9.30 -6.18
N ILE A 24 -1.29 9.27 -5.20
CA ILE A 24 -1.62 9.41 -3.77
C ILE A 24 -1.69 10.89 -3.34
N GLY A 25 -1.04 11.79 -4.08
CA GLY A 25 -0.99 13.21 -3.75
C GLY A 25 0.03 13.55 -2.66
N VAL A 26 1.18 12.88 -2.67
CA VAL A 26 2.29 13.11 -1.72
C VAL A 26 3.60 13.36 -2.47
N ASP A 27 4.62 13.84 -1.77
CA ASP A 27 5.98 13.92 -2.33
C ASP A 27 6.65 12.53 -2.43
N SER A 28 7.62 12.40 -3.34
CA SER A 28 8.37 11.16 -3.59
C SER A 28 9.10 10.63 -2.35
N GLY A 29 9.64 11.49 -1.49
CA GLY A 29 10.28 11.09 -0.24
C GLY A 29 9.27 10.57 0.80
N GLN A 30 8.07 11.16 0.84
CA GLN A 30 6.97 10.62 1.65
C GLN A 30 6.47 9.28 1.09
N MET A 31 6.40 9.16 -0.24
CA MET A 31 6.04 7.92 -0.90
C MET A 31 7.05 6.80 -0.60
N LEU A 32 8.35 7.10 -0.60
CA LEU A 32 9.40 6.14 -0.27
C LEU A 32 9.24 5.59 1.15
N ARG A 33 8.85 6.44 2.11
CA ARG A 33 8.54 6.00 3.48
C ARG A 33 7.32 5.08 3.50
N LEU A 34 6.27 5.41 2.73
CA LEU A 34 5.04 4.60 2.65
C LEU A 34 5.26 3.22 2.01
N VAL A 35 6.11 3.11 0.99
CA VAL A 35 6.39 1.81 0.35
C VAL A 35 7.25 0.89 1.22
N ASN A 36 8.07 1.47 2.09
CA ASN A 36 8.90 0.74 3.06
C ASN A 36 8.16 0.45 4.37
N ASP A 37 6.95 0.98 4.55
CA ASP A 37 6.16 0.77 5.75
C ASP A 37 5.63 -0.67 5.82
N PRO A 38 6.05 -1.48 6.83
CA PRO A 38 5.67 -2.88 6.92
C PRO A 38 4.18 -3.09 7.23
N GLN A 39 3.48 -2.11 7.80
CA GLN A 39 2.03 -2.21 8.04
C GLN A 39 1.26 -2.16 6.71
N LEU A 40 1.74 -1.38 5.74
CA LEU A 40 1.13 -1.29 4.40
C LEU A 40 1.45 -2.48 3.50
N ILE A 41 2.49 -3.24 3.84
CA ILE A 41 2.91 -4.45 3.13
C ILE A 41 2.01 -5.65 3.46
N ASN A 42 1.51 -5.74 4.69
CA ASN A 42 0.81 -6.95 5.17
C ASN A 42 -0.69 -7.00 4.83
N ASP A 43 -1.27 -5.91 4.34
CA ASP A 43 -2.70 -5.86 4.00
C ASP A 43 -3.06 -6.58 2.69
N GLY A 44 -2.07 -7.13 1.96
CA GLY A 44 -2.30 -7.96 0.78
C GLY A 44 -2.91 -9.34 1.07
N THR A 45 -2.89 -9.80 2.32
CA THR A 45 -3.42 -11.12 2.74
C THR A 45 -4.39 -11.04 3.93
N ALA A 46 -4.63 -9.85 4.49
CA ALA A 46 -5.45 -9.68 5.70
C ALA A 46 -6.97 -9.55 5.48
N LEU A 47 -7.50 -9.90 4.29
CA LEU A 47 -8.95 -10.14 4.14
C LEU A 47 -9.43 -11.46 4.77
N ARG A 48 -8.57 -12.19 5.50
CA ARG A 48 -9.02 -13.36 6.26
C ARG A 48 -8.28 -13.59 7.58
N LYS A 49 -8.38 -12.63 8.52
CA LYS A 49 -8.39 -13.03 9.94
C LYS A 49 -9.73 -12.68 10.55
N LYS A 50 -10.55 -13.74 10.57
CA LYS A 50 -11.75 -13.93 11.39
C LYS A 50 -11.81 -12.98 12.59
N ARG A 51 -12.84 -12.12 12.64
CA ARG A 51 -13.54 -11.90 13.90
C ARG A 51 -14.78 -12.79 13.87
N SER A 52 -14.52 -14.06 14.11
CA SER A 52 -15.51 -15.03 14.55
C SER A 52 -15.95 -14.62 15.95
N VAL A 53 -17.27 -14.56 16.14
CA VAL A 53 -18.09 -14.54 17.35
C VAL A 53 -17.40 -14.54 18.72
N ASN A 54 -17.87 -13.69 19.64
CA ASN A 54 -18.34 -14.17 20.96
C ASN A 54 -19.28 -13.17 21.66
N SER A 55 -20.41 -13.73 22.12
CA SER A 55 -21.42 -13.28 23.11
C SER A 55 -22.24 -12.02 22.84
#